data_AF-A0A8X8FSN2-F1
#
_entry.id   AF-A0A8X8FSN2-F1
#
_cell.length_a   1.000
_cell.length_b   1.000
_cell.length_c   1.000
_cell.angle_alpha   90.00
_cell.angle_beta   90.00
_cell.angle_gamma   90.00
#
_symmetry.space_group_name_H-M   'P 1'
#
loop_
_entity.id
_entity.type
_entity.pdbx_description
1 polymer ?
#
loop_
_entity_poly.entity_id
_entity_poly.type
_entity_poly.pdbx_seq_one_letter_code
_entity_poly.pdbx_strand_id
1 'polypeptide(L)' 'MKPFAATCLAAVLLAAGLPPAKAAANNYTCSYQLYENGQPVVRRVEYVEPSLQAAMAKFEAFLADLRAQGKQPQHLGCR' A
#
# COMPACT_ATOMS: atom_id res chain seq x y z
N MET A 1 10.11 -15.48 -52.78
CA MET A 1 10.96 -14.85 -51.75
C MET A 1 11.04 -13.36 -52.03
N LYS A 2 10.45 -12.55 -51.14
CA LYS A 2 10.56 -11.08 -51.06
C LYS A 2 10.14 -10.71 -49.63
N PRO A 3 10.92 -9.91 -48.87
CA PRO A 3 10.64 -9.65 -47.47
C PRO A 3 9.70 -8.45 -47.34
N PHE A 4 8.60 -8.64 -46.63
CA PHE A 4 7.77 -7.58 -46.09
C PHE A 4 7.44 -8.01 -44.67
N ALA A 5 7.39 -7.20 -43.64
CA ALA A 5 7.77 -5.83 -43.35
C ALA A 5 7.37 -5.68 -41.86
N ALA A 6 7.93 -4.68 -41.16
CA ALA A 6 7.43 -4.19 -39.87
C ALA A 6 7.56 -5.19 -38.70
N THR A 7 8.75 -5.44 -38.15
CA THR A 7 9.41 -4.52 -37.21
C THR A 7 8.42 -3.82 -36.27
N CYS A 8 8.18 -4.47 -35.12
CA CYS A 8 8.09 -3.89 -33.78
C CYS A 8 7.73 -2.39 -33.70
N LEU A 9 6.47 -2.04 -33.97
CA LEU A 9 5.92 -0.69 -33.77
C LEU A 9 4.84 -0.70 -32.68
N ALA A 10 5.10 -1.40 -31.57
CA ALA A 10 4.32 -1.29 -30.34
C ALA A 10 5.18 -0.90 -29.11
N ALA A 11 6.43 -0.50 -29.33
CA ALA A 11 7.39 -0.22 -28.26
C ALA A 11 7.65 1.28 -28.00
N VAL A 12 7.01 2.20 -28.74
CA VAL A 12 7.36 3.63 -28.65
C VAL A 12 6.09 4.50 -28.68
N LEU A 13 5.20 4.34 -27.70
CA LEU A 13 4.16 5.36 -27.43
C LEU A 13 3.71 5.46 -25.96
N LEU A 14 4.37 4.76 -25.03
CA LEU A 14 4.26 5.05 -23.58
C LEU A 14 5.57 5.59 -22.99
N ALA A 15 6.40 6.23 -23.82
CA ALA A 15 7.49 7.11 -23.39
C ALA A 15 7.10 8.60 -23.53
N ALA A 16 5.80 8.91 -23.52
CA ALA A 16 5.33 10.27 -23.32
C ALA A 16 5.54 10.60 -21.84
N GLY A 17 6.54 11.45 -21.58
CA GLY A 17 6.94 11.93 -20.27
C GLY A 17 5.82 12.66 -19.56
N LEU A 18 4.91 11.90 -18.97
CA LEU A 18 4.34 12.29 -17.70
C LEU A 18 5.51 12.21 -16.71
N PRO A 19 5.88 13.30 -16.01
CA PRO A 19 6.63 13.11 -14.77
C PRO A 19 5.87 12.03 -13.99
N PRO A 20 6.53 11.06 -13.31
CA PRO A 20 5.80 10.32 -12.31
C PRO A 20 5.18 11.43 -11.47
N ALA A 21 3.85 11.57 -11.55
CA ALA A 21 3.15 12.45 -10.66
C ALA A 21 3.69 11.99 -9.33
N LYS A 22 4.50 12.82 -8.67
CA LYS A 22 4.85 12.59 -7.28
C LYS A 22 3.49 12.67 -6.62
N ALA A 23 2.79 11.55 -6.59
CA ALA A 23 1.55 11.41 -5.88
C ALA A 23 1.92 11.91 -4.51
N ALA A 24 1.37 13.08 -4.16
CA ALA A 24 1.74 13.79 -2.96
C ALA A 24 1.67 12.75 -1.85
N ALA A 25 2.83 12.45 -1.25
CA ALA A 25 2.89 11.40 -0.26
C ALA A 25 2.11 11.95 0.93
N ASN A 26 0.96 11.35 1.18
CA ASN A 26 0.07 11.75 2.24
C ASN A 26 0.44 10.93 3.48
N ASN A 27 0.37 11.56 4.64
CA ASN A 27 0.53 10.88 5.90
C ASN A 27 -0.83 10.33 6.31
N TYR A 28 -0.94 9.01 6.37
CA TYR A 28 -2.12 8.30 6.86
C TYR A 28 -1.81 7.67 8.20
N THR A 29 -2.74 7.80 9.15
CA THR A 29 -2.67 7.15 10.45
C THR A 29 -3.68 6.02 10.50
N CYS A 30 -3.20 4.79 10.66
CA CYS A 30 -4.00 3.62 10.92
C CYS A 30 -3.96 3.23 12.39
N SER A 31 -5.09 2.80 12.95
CA SER A 31 -5.19 2.40 14.36
C SER A 31 -5.73 0.99 14.52
N TYR A 32 -5.20 0.30 15.53
CA TYR A 32 -5.67 -1.02 15.95
C TYR A 32 -5.68 -1.10 17.47
N GLN A 33 -6.44 -2.05 17.99
CA GLN A 33 -6.49 -2.38 19.40
C GLN A 33 -5.89 -3.77 19.63
N LEU A 34 -5.14 -3.92 20.72
CA LEU A 34 -4.70 -5.20 21.26
C LEU A 34 -5.16 -5.33 22.71
N TYR A 35 -5.36 -6.55 23.18
CA TYR A 35 -5.49 -6.81 24.61
C TYR A 35 -4.11 -7.18 25.17
N GLU A 36 -3.57 -6.32 26.02
CA GLU A 36 -2.31 -6.56 26.73
C GLU A 36 -2.65 -6.65 28.23
N ASN A 37 -2.33 -7.79 28.86
CA ASN A 37 -2.62 -8.05 30.28
C ASN A 37 -4.10 -7.80 30.68
N GLY A 38 -5.04 -8.16 29.79
CA GLY A 38 -6.48 -7.99 30.02
C GLY A 38 -7.01 -6.57 29.81
N GLN A 39 -6.16 -5.61 29.43
CA GLN A 39 -6.57 -4.24 29.12
C GLN A 39 -6.51 -3.96 27.62
N PRO A 40 -7.50 -3.24 27.06
CA PRO A 40 -7.46 -2.81 25.67
C PRO A 40 -6.45 -1.67 25.49
N VAL A 41 -5.45 -1.89 24.63
CA VAL A 41 -4.42 -0.92 24.27
C VAL A 41 -4.58 -0.55 22.81
N VAL A 42 -4.86 0.73 22.56
CA VAL A 42 -4.94 1.28 21.20
C VAL A 42 -3.56 1.71 20.74
N ARG A 43 -3.15 1.24 19.57
CA ARG A 43 -1.90 1.56 18.90
C ARG A 43 -2.18 2.26 17.57
N ARG A 44 -1.25 3.11 17.15
CA ARG A 44 -1.32 3.84 15.88
C ARG A 44 -0.06 3.59 15.07
N VAL A 45 -0.21 3.51 13.77
CA VAL A 45 0.88 3.36 12.80
C VAL A 45 0.70 4.42 11.74
N GLU A 46 1.77 5.13 11.43
CA GLU A 46 1.78 6.15 10.40
C GLU A 46 2.39 5.57 9.12
N TYR A 47 1.75 5.84 8.00
CA TYR A 47 2.18 5.44 6.67
C TYR A 47 2.27 6.66 5.77
N VAL A 48 3.34 6.74 4.99
CA VAL A 48 3.57 7.81 4.01
C VAL A 48 3.34 7.21 2.63
N GLU A 49 2.14 7.38 2.09
CA GLU A 49 1.69 6.66 0.90
C GLU A 49 0.99 7.58 -0.11
N PRO A 50 0.94 7.19 -1.39
CA PRO A 50 0.26 7.97 -2.42
C PRO A 50 -1.27 8.00 -2.27
N SER A 51 -1.86 7.05 -1.53
CA SER A 51 -3.32 6.97 -1.31
C SER A 51 -3.67 6.22 -0.02
N LEU A 52 -4.89 6.46 0.49
CA LEU A 52 -5.42 5.76 1.67
C LEU A 52 -5.49 4.25 1.44
N GLN A 53 -5.82 3.81 0.23
CA GLN A 53 -5.91 2.39 -0.11
C GLN A 53 -4.53 1.69 -0.04
N ALA A 54 -3.45 2.38 -0.46
CA ALA A 54 -2.10 1.85 -0.32
C ALA A 54 -1.68 1.73 1.15
N ALA A 55 -2.02 2.73 1.98
CA ALA A 55 -1.80 2.67 3.43
C ALA A 55 -2.59 1.53 4.09
N MET A 56 -3.88 1.36 3.74
CA MET A 56 -4.72 0.27 4.25
C MET A 56 -4.17 -1.11 3.86
N ALA A 57 -3.70 -1.29 2.63
CA ALA A 57 -3.14 -2.57 2.20
C ALA A 57 -1.88 -2.94 3.00
N LYS A 58 -0.98 -1.99 3.24
CA LYS A 58 0.19 -2.18 4.12
C LYS A 58 -0.22 -2.42 5.57
N PHE A 59 -1.26 -1.75 6.02
CA PHE A 59 -1.78 -1.93 7.37
C PHE A 59 -2.37 -3.33 7.58
N GLU A 60 -3.16 -3.85 6.64
CA GLU A 60 -3.71 -5.21 6.74
C GLU A 60 -2.63 -6.28 6.73
N ALA A 61 -1.56 -6.10 5.94
CA ALA A 61 -0.38 -6.97 6.00
C ALA A 61 0.29 -6.92 7.37
N PHE A 62 0.47 -5.72 7.93
CA PHE A 62 0.99 -5.55 9.28
C PHE A 62 0.11 -6.23 10.34
N LEU A 63 -1.22 -6.13 10.24
CA LEU A 63 -2.13 -6.83 11.15
C LEU A 63 -2.03 -8.35 11.00
N ALA A 64 -1.83 -8.86 9.78
CA ALA A 64 -1.61 -10.28 9.54
C ALA A 64 -0.30 -10.77 10.17
N ASP A 65 0.78 -9.98 10.10
CA ASP A 65 2.04 -10.30 10.76
C ASP A 65 1.90 -10.34 12.30
N LEU A 66 1.12 -9.42 12.87
CA LEU A 66 0.79 -9.47 14.30
C LEU A 66 -0.01 -10.73 14.66
N ARG A 67 -0.95 -11.16 13.80
CA ARG A 67 -1.69 -12.42 13.98
C ARG A 67 -0.77 -13.64 13.89
N ALA A 68 0.18 -13.64 12.97
CA ALA A 68 1.18 -14.70 12.85
C ALA A 68 2.09 -14.79 14.10
N GLN A 69 2.30 -13.68 14.80
CA GLN A 69 2.99 -13.62 16.10
C GLN A 69 2.12 -14.04 17.29
N GLY A 70 0.89 -14.52 17.06
CA GLY A 70 -0.03 -14.95 18.12
C GLY A 70 -0.80 -13.81 18.80
N LYS A 71 -0.73 -12.58 18.26
CA LYS A 71 -1.54 -11.46 18.75
C LYS A 71 -2.91 -11.44 18.08
N GLN A 72 -3.89 -10.78 18.68
CA GLN A 72 -5.24 -10.64 18.12
C GLN A 72 -5.58 -9.15 17.91
N PRO A 73 -4.99 -8.49 16.90
CA PRO A 73 -5.26 -7.09 16.67
C PRO A 73 -6.65 -6.88 16.06
N GLN A 74 -7.39 -5.92 16.61
CA GLN A 74 -8.65 -5.44 16.08
C GLN A 74 -8.41 -4.15 15.28
N HIS A 75 -8.73 -4.16 13.99
CA HIS A 75 -8.67 -2.98 13.14
C HIS A 75 -9.73 -1.96 13.60
N LEU A 76 -9.30 -0.71 13.88
CA LEU A 76 -10.20 0.40 14.24
C LEU A 76 -10.45 1.40 13.09
N GLY A 77 -9.44 1.66 12.25
CA GLY A 77 -9.59 2.40 11.00
C GLY A 77 -8.31 3.09 10.53
N CYS A 78 -8.32 3.65 9.33
CA CYS A 78 -7.26 4.49 8.77
C CYS A 78 -7.82 5.85 8.34
N ARG A 79 -7.07 6.93 8.57
CA ARG A 79 -7.43 8.29 8.15
C ARG A 79 -6.22 9.07 7.69
#